data_AF-A0A814WCH0-F1
#
_entry.id   AF-A0A814WCH0-F1
#
_cell.length_a   1.000
_cell.length_b   1.000
_cell.length_c   1.000
_cell.angle_alpha   90.00
_cell.angle_beta   90.00
_cell.angle_gamma   90.00
#
_symmetry.space_group_name_H-M   'P 1'
#
loop_
_entity.id
_entity.type
_entity.pdbx_description
1 polymer ?
#
loop_
_entity_poly.entity_id
_entity_poly.type
_entity_poly.pdbx_seq_one_letter_code
_entity_poly.pdbx_strand_id
1 'polypeptide(L)'
;MVEAESTPSIQLEKELLQGISDAAIASDAWIITSGYKEESISELIGEVVYKSRIKNPEINFSAIAVGKWGNIHDCHRLKQRSSKKQFPTRKGHGRYNLELNHTHYIFFDDGTCDSLDNGEFTSKLARQISRGARRRLPMITVLVGGTLHAIESICTDLQKQIPVVIVDVSHI
;
A
#
# COMPACT_ATOMS: atom_id res chain seq x y z
N MET A 1 -33.82 5.77 -17.59
CA MET A 1 -32.63 5.71 -16.73
C MET A 1 -31.98 4.36 -16.97
N VAL A 2 -30.87 4.34 -17.68
CA VAL A 2 -30.11 3.11 -17.93
C VAL A 2 -29.01 3.09 -16.88
N GLU A 3 -29.06 2.13 -15.94
CA GLU A 3 -27.92 1.86 -15.06
C GLU A 3 -26.75 1.47 -15.96
N ALA A 4 -25.65 2.22 -15.86
CA ALA A 4 -24.43 1.89 -16.56
C ALA A 4 -23.89 0.59 -15.94
N GLU A 5 -24.00 -0.52 -16.68
CA GLU A 5 -23.30 -1.77 -16.37
C GLU A 5 -21.81 -1.45 -16.24
N SER A 6 -21.27 -1.54 -15.03
CA SER A 6 -19.84 -1.42 -14.80
C SER A 6 -19.13 -2.60 -15.46
N THR A 7 -18.07 -2.32 -16.24
CA THR A 7 -17.21 -3.34 -16.82
C THR A 7 -16.74 -4.35 -15.75
N PRO A 8 -16.69 -5.65 -16.06
CA PRO A 8 -16.51 -6.71 -15.05
C PRO A 8 -15.17 -6.63 -14.29
N SER A 9 -14.13 -6.01 -14.89
CA SER A 9 -12.86 -5.73 -14.20
C SER A 9 -13.00 -4.74 -13.03
N ILE A 10 -13.83 -3.70 -13.19
CA ILE A 10 -14.05 -2.66 -12.18
C ILE A 10 -14.83 -3.23 -10.98
N GLN A 11 -15.72 -4.19 -11.24
CA GLN A 11 -16.48 -4.84 -10.18
C GLN A 11 -15.59 -5.74 -9.32
N LEU A 12 -14.70 -6.52 -9.94
CA LEU A 12 -13.76 -7.39 -9.21
C LEU A 12 -12.78 -6.58 -8.34
N GLU A 13 -12.24 -5.47 -8.86
CA GLU A 13 -11.38 -4.58 -8.08
C GLU A 13 -12.10 -4.06 -6.83
N LYS A 14 -13.37 -3.66 -6.97
CA LYS A 14 -14.16 -3.20 -5.82
C LYS A 14 -14.41 -4.31 -4.80
N GLU A 15 -14.76 -5.51 -5.25
CA GLU A 15 -15.01 -6.65 -4.36
C GLU A 15 -13.75 -7.07 -3.61
N LEU A 16 -12.61 -7.11 -4.30
CA LEU A 16 -11.32 -7.40 -3.71
C LEU A 16 -10.95 -6.37 -2.64
N LEU A 17 -11.07 -5.08 -2.95
CA LEU A 17 -10.77 -4.01 -2.03
C LEU A 17 -11.70 -4.00 -0.82
N GLN A 18 -12.98 -4.29 -1.03
CA GLN A 18 -13.94 -4.44 0.04
C GLN A 18 -13.54 -5.61 0.95
N GLY A 19 -13.18 -6.76 0.38
CA GLY A 19 -12.71 -7.92 1.14
C GLY A 19 -11.43 -7.65 1.94
N ILE A 20 -10.46 -6.95 1.36
CA ILE A 20 -9.23 -6.52 2.05
C ILE A 20 -9.58 -5.56 3.21
N SER A 21 -10.46 -4.59 2.95
CA SER A 21 -10.90 -3.63 3.97
C SER A 21 -11.60 -4.34 5.13
N ASP A 22 -12.55 -5.23 4.83
CA ASP A 22 -13.34 -5.95 5.82
C ASP A 22 -12.44 -6.85 6.66
N ALA A 23 -11.49 -7.54 6.03
CA ALA A 23 -10.49 -8.34 6.74
C ALA A 23 -9.63 -7.47 7.66
N ALA A 24 -9.17 -6.31 7.19
CA ALA A 24 -8.34 -5.41 7.99
C ALA A 24 -9.10 -4.85 9.20
N ILE A 25 -10.35 -4.44 9.01
CA ILE A 25 -11.22 -3.93 10.08
C ILE A 25 -11.55 -5.03 11.08
N ALA A 26 -11.99 -6.20 10.62
CA ALA A 26 -12.41 -7.30 11.48
C ALA A 26 -11.27 -7.88 12.33
N SER A 27 -10.03 -7.77 11.86
CA SER A 27 -8.84 -8.31 12.54
C SER A 27 -7.96 -7.26 13.20
N ASP A 28 -8.33 -5.98 13.15
CA ASP A 28 -7.48 -4.85 13.55
C ASP A 28 -6.06 -4.94 12.91
N ALA A 29 -6.02 -5.33 11.64
CA ALA A 29 -4.76 -5.56 10.94
C ALA A 29 -4.19 -4.27 10.35
N TRP A 30 -2.87 -4.29 10.17
CA TRP A 30 -2.14 -3.24 9.47
C TRP A 30 -1.94 -3.65 8.02
N ILE A 31 -2.24 -2.74 7.10
CA ILE A 31 -1.98 -2.91 5.67
C ILE A 31 -0.68 -2.16 5.37
N ILE A 32 0.29 -2.83 4.76
CA ILE A 32 1.56 -2.24 4.34
C ILE A 32 1.62 -2.24 2.82
N THR A 33 1.80 -1.07 2.20
CA THR A 33 1.99 -0.92 0.74
C THR A 33 3.09 0.10 0.44
N SER A 34 3.45 0.30 -0.84
CA SER A 34 4.49 1.27 -1.24
C SER A 34 4.12 2.73 -0.94
N GLY A 35 2.83 3.06 -0.99
CA GLY A 35 2.33 4.43 -0.87
C GLY A 35 2.53 5.29 -2.12
N TYR A 36 2.93 4.72 -3.26
CA TYR A 36 3.02 5.43 -4.53
C TYR A 36 1.69 5.40 -5.26
N LYS A 37 1.22 6.56 -5.73
CA LYS A 37 -0.07 6.71 -6.40
C LYS A 37 -0.12 6.00 -7.75
N GLU A 38 0.99 5.95 -8.47
CA GLU A 38 1.09 5.25 -9.76
C GLU A 38 1.04 3.72 -9.62
N GLU A 39 1.19 3.18 -8.40
CA GLU A 39 0.93 1.78 -8.13
C GLU A 39 -0.54 1.60 -7.79
N SER A 40 -1.29 0.95 -8.69
CA SER A 40 -2.75 0.82 -8.62
C SER A 40 -3.25 0.34 -7.25
N ILE A 41 -2.58 -0.63 -6.63
CA ILE A 41 -2.97 -1.15 -5.31
C ILE A 41 -2.84 -0.09 -4.21
N SER A 42 -1.78 0.71 -4.22
CA SER A 42 -1.60 1.78 -3.22
C SER A 42 -2.67 2.86 -3.36
N GLU A 43 -3.01 3.26 -4.60
CA GLU A 43 -4.10 4.22 -4.84
C GLU A 43 -5.46 3.67 -4.36
N LEU A 44 -5.76 2.41 -4.68
CA LEU A 44 -7.01 1.77 -4.30
C LEU A 44 -7.15 1.62 -2.78
N ILE A 45 -6.07 1.24 -2.08
CA ILE A 45 -6.06 1.20 -0.60
C ILE A 45 -6.30 2.61 -0.02
N GLY A 46 -5.70 3.64 -0.61
CA GLY A 46 -5.96 5.03 -0.23
C GLY A 46 -7.45 5.39 -0.37
N GLU A 47 -8.08 5.02 -1.48
CA GLU A 47 -9.51 5.26 -1.71
C GLU A 47 -10.39 4.54 -0.68
N VAL A 48 -10.06 3.29 -0.33
CA VAL A 48 -10.76 2.52 0.71
C VAL A 48 -10.65 3.22 2.07
N VAL A 49 -9.45 3.64 2.47
CA VAL A 49 -9.25 4.36 3.75
C VAL A 49 -10.09 5.63 3.78
N TYR A 50 -10.08 6.40 2.69
CA TYR A 50 -10.86 7.62 2.56
C TYR A 50 -12.38 7.36 2.69
N LYS A 51 -12.90 6.38 1.95
CA LYS A 51 -14.33 6.01 1.99
C LYS A 51 -14.76 5.51 3.37
N SER A 52 -13.94 4.69 4.02
CA SER A 52 -14.23 4.16 5.35
C SER A 52 -14.33 5.27 6.39
N ARG A 53 -13.41 6.24 6.35
CA ARG A 53 -13.44 7.42 7.24
C ARG A 53 -14.66 8.31 7.05
N ILE A 54 -15.13 8.47 5.80
CA ILE A 54 -16.35 9.24 5.52
C ILE A 54 -17.60 8.50 6.00
N LYS A 55 -17.68 7.20 5.76
CA LYS A 55 -18.85 6.39 6.13
C LYS A 55 -18.97 6.22 7.65
N ASN A 56 -17.85 5.99 8.33
CA ASN A 56 -17.81 5.83 9.78
C ASN A 56 -16.45 6.30 10.33
N PRO A 57 -16.37 7.50 10.91
CA PRO A 57 -15.12 8.05 11.46
C PRO A 57 -14.48 7.21 12.57
N GLU A 58 -15.27 6.36 13.26
CA GLU A 58 -14.80 5.47 14.32
C GLU A 58 -14.14 4.20 13.78
N ILE A 59 -14.43 3.83 12.52
CA ILE A 59 -13.78 2.69 11.85
C ILE A 59 -12.47 3.19 11.26
N ASN A 60 -11.36 2.73 11.82
CA ASN A 60 -10.03 3.07 11.33
C ASN A 60 -9.14 1.82 11.36
N PHE A 61 -8.59 1.46 10.21
CA PHE A 61 -7.50 0.50 10.12
C PHE A 61 -6.21 1.23 9.73
N SER A 62 -5.07 0.65 10.07
CA SER A 62 -3.77 1.28 9.79
C SER A 62 -3.29 0.91 8.39
N ALA A 63 -3.36 1.86 7.44
CA ALA A 63 -2.66 1.78 6.16
C ALA A 63 -1.31 2.49 6.26
N ILE A 64 -0.21 1.73 6.15
CA ILE A 64 1.17 2.19 6.30
C ILE A 64 1.84 2.17 4.91
N ALA A 65 2.20 3.34 4.43
CA ALA A 65 3.00 3.50 3.21
C ALA A 65 4.50 3.35 3.54
N VAL A 66 5.20 2.46 2.84
CA VAL A 66 6.64 2.24 2.96
C VAL A 66 7.30 2.50 1.61
N GLY A 67 7.91 3.67 1.51
CA GLY A 67 8.49 4.16 0.25
C GLY A 67 9.95 4.59 0.41
N LYS A 68 10.68 4.53 -0.68
CA LYS A 68 11.99 5.15 -0.81
C LYS A 68 11.87 6.66 -0.95
N TRP A 69 12.66 7.40 -0.17
CA TRP A 69 12.68 8.86 -0.16
C TRP A 69 13.07 9.47 -1.51
N GLY A 70 14.08 8.89 -2.18
CA GLY A 70 14.57 9.35 -3.48
C GLY A 70 13.54 9.32 -4.60
N ASN A 71 12.51 8.47 -4.48
CA ASN A 71 11.47 8.27 -5.50
C ASN A 71 10.28 9.23 -5.36
N ILE A 72 10.17 9.94 -4.24
CA ILE A 72 9.01 10.79 -3.95
C ILE A 72 9.15 12.10 -4.72
N HIS A 73 8.16 12.38 -5.57
CA HIS A 73 8.04 13.68 -6.23
C HIS A 73 7.89 14.79 -5.19
N ASP A 74 8.52 15.95 -5.39
CA ASP A 74 8.45 17.07 -4.44
C ASP A 74 8.87 16.76 -2.97
N CYS A 75 9.68 15.73 -2.74
CA CYS A 75 10.13 15.34 -1.39
C CYS A 75 10.83 16.46 -0.59
N HIS A 76 11.40 17.46 -1.28
CA HIS A 76 11.97 18.65 -0.64
C HIS A 76 10.94 19.42 0.21
N ARG A 77 9.65 19.39 -0.15
CA ARG A 77 8.56 20.01 0.63
C ARG A 77 8.36 19.32 1.99
N LEU A 78 8.68 18.03 2.07
CA LEU A 78 8.67 17.26 3.31
C LEU A 78 9.87 17.54 4.22
N LYS A 79 10.89 18.30 3.77
CA LYS A 79 12.04 18.68 4.62
C LYS A 79 11.80 19.91 5.50
N GLN A 80 10.75 20.71 5.21
CA GLN A 80 10.50 21.95 5.95
C GLN A 80 10.12 21.65 7.42
N ARG A 81 10.53 22.50 8.36
CA ARG A 81 10.23 22.36 9.81
C ARG A 81 8.80 22.78 10.20
N SER A 82 7.88 22.90 9.25
CA SER A 82 6.48 23.26 9.55
C SER A 82 5.71 22.05 10.10
N SER A 83 4.79 22.33 11.04
CA SER A 83 3.88 21.32 11.62
C SER A 83 2.76 20.90 10.67
N LYS A 84 2.46 21.72 9.66
CA LYS A 84 1.53 21.42 8.57
C LYS A 84 2.22 21.63 7.24
N LYS A 85 2.09 20.64 6.36
CA LYS A 85 2.66 20.67 5.01
C LYS A 85 1.56 20.49 3.99
N GLN A 86 1.57 21.36 2.99
CA GLN A 86 0.77 21.17 1.79
C GLN A 86 1.61 20.36 0.82
N PHE A 87 1.13 19.16 0.48
CA PHE A 87 1.77 18.30 -0.50
C PHE A 87 0.98 18.38 -1.81
N PRO A 88 1.62 18.73 -2.93
CA PRO A 88 0.91 18.87 -4.20
C PRO A 88 0.50 17.50 -4.74
N THR A 89 -0.69 17.43 -5.32
CA THR A 89 -1.20 16.26 -6.07
C THR A 89 -0.82 16.31 -7.55
N ARG A 90 0.18 17.13 -7.92
CA ARG A 90 0.56 17.35 -9.31
C ARG A 90 1.40 16.20 -9.84
N LYS A 91 1.10 15.72 -11.06
CA LYS A 91 1.95 14.76 -11.77
C LYS A 91 3.35 15.36 -12.00
N GLY A 92 4.34 14.79 -11.33
CA GLY A 92 5.75 15.02 -11.60
C GLY A 92 6.26 14.19 -12.76
N HIS A 93 7.31 14.67 -13.44
CA HIS A 93 8.06 13.86 -14.39
C HIS A 93 9.15 13.08 -13.64
N GLY A 94 9.26 11.78 -13.90
CA GLY A 94 10.36 10.92 -13.44
C GLY A 94 10.34 10.50 -11.97
N ARG A 95 9.32 10.89 -11.19
CA ARG A 95 9.14 10.49 -9.78
C ARG A 95 7.70 10.14 -9.48
N TYR A 96 7.50 9.36 -8.42
CA TYR A 96 6.19 8.85 -8.00
C TYR A 96 5.48 9.87 -7.11
N ASN A 97 4.19 10.04 -7.35
CA ASN A 97 3.34 10.81 -6.45
C ASN A 97 3.04 9.98 -5.20
N LEU A 98 2.97 10.67 -4.07
CA LEU A 98 2.56 10.01 -2.82
C LEU A 98 1.04 9.86 -2.82
N GLU A 99 0.54 8.68 -2.49
CA GLU A 99 -0.86 8.51 -2.18
C GLU A 99 -1.13 9.07 -0.78
N LEU A 100 -2.05 10.03 -0.68
CA LEU A 100 -2.21 10.88 0.50
C LEU A 100 -3.19 10.34 1.55
N ASN A 101 -3.99 9.33 1.20
CA ASN A 101 -4.98 8.77 2.11
C ASN A 101 -4.43 7.67 3.02
N HIS A 102 -3.16 7.26 2.89
CA HIS A 102 -2.52 6.40 3.88
C HIS A 102 -2.48 7.08 5.24
N THR A 103 -2.59 6.26 6.29
CA THR A 103 -2.64 6.74 7.68
C THR A 103 -1.27 7.07 8.24
N HIS A 104 -0.24 6.35 7.80
CA HIS A 104 1.14 6.48 8.25
C HIS A 104 2.10 6.35 7.06
N TYR A 105 3.26 6.98 7.16
CA TYR A 105 4.31 6.94 6.14
C TYR A 105 5.66 6.65 6.78
N ILE A 106 6.39 5.71 6.20
CA ILE A 106 7.76 5.37 6.56
C ILE A 106 8.59 5.54 5.29
N PHE A 107 9.51 6.49 5.33
CA PHE A 107 10.43 6.72 4.23
C PHE A 107 11.84 6.28 4.60
N PHE A 108 12.44 5.44 3.75
CA PHE A 108 13.84 5.04 3.88
C PHE A 108 14.67 5.69 2.78
N ASP A 109 15.95 5.91 3.06
CA ASP A 109 16.89 6.53 2.14
C ASP A 109 18.16 5.69 2.09
N ASP A 110 18.59 5.31 0.89
CA ASP A 110 19.85 4.61 0.63
C ASP A 110 20.78 5.43 -0.27
N GLY A 111 20.46 6.71 -0.51
CA GLY A 111 21.22 7.61 -1.36
C GLY A 111 20.96 7.48 -2.86
N THR A 112 20.10 6.56 -3.30
CA THR A 112 19.76 6.37 -4.72
C THR A 112 18.36 6.90 -5.08
N CYS A 113 18.14 7.16 -6.36
CA CYS A 113 16.86 7.60 -6.93
C CYS A 113 16.41 6.63 -8.03
N ASP A 114 15.12 6.65 -8.35
CA ASP A 114 14.51 5.99 -9.51
C ASP A 114 14.55 4.45 -9.49
N SER A 115 14.71 3.84 -8.32
CA SER A 115 14.58 2.38 -8.15
C SER A 115 13.34 2.04 -7.33
N LEU A 116 12.42 1.27 -7.88
CA LEU A 116 11.22 0.82 -7.17
C LEU A 116 11.46 -0.29 -6.14
N ASP A 117 12.68 -0.83 -6.05
CA ASP A 117 13.00 -1.88 -5.09
C ASP A 117 12.90 -1.37 -3.64
N ASN A 118 11.74 -1.64 -3.04
CA ASN A 118 11.46 -1.47 -1.63
C ASN A 118 11.16 -2.82 -0.95
N GLY A 119 11.18 -3.93 -1.68
CA GLY A 119 10.69 -5.23 -1.21
C GLY A 119 11.51 -5.76 -0.04
N GLU A 120 12.83 -5.68 -0.12
CA GLU A 120 13.69 -6.17 0.95
C GLU A 120 13.52 -5.37 2.25
N PHE A 121 13.50 -4.04 2.16
CA PHE A 121 13.29 -3.16 3.31
C PHE A 121 11.92 -3.40 3.94
N THR A 122 10.87 -3.43 3.12
CA THR A 122 9.49 -3.63 3.56
C THR A 122 9.32 -4.98 4.26
N SER A 123 9.85 -6.05 3.67
CA SER A 123 9.80 -7.39 4.26
C SER A 123 10.63 -7.49 5.57
N LYS A 124 11.78 -6.79 5.66
CA LYS A 124 12.56 -6.68 6.90
C LYS A 124 11.78 -5.94 7.99
N LEU A 125 11.16 -4.80 7.65
CA LEU A 125 10.37 -3.97 8.55
C LEU A 125 9.15 -4.73 9.08
N ALA A 126 8.34 -5.31 8.19
CA ALA A 126 7.16 -6.08 8.56
C ALA A 126 7.51 -7.22 9.54
N ARG A 127 8.61 -7.93 9.26
CA ARG A 127 9.11 -8.99 10.14
C ARG A 127 9.58 -8.48 11.50
N GLN A 128 10.20 -7.30 11.57
CA GLN A 128 10.57 -6.68 12.84
C GLN A 128 9.32 -6.29 13.64
N ILE A 129 8.31 -5.71 12.99
CA ILE A 129 7.02 -5.41 13.60
C ILE A 129 6.38 -6.67 14.17
N SER A 130 6.32 -7.74 13.37
CA SER A 130 5.75 -9.03 13.79
C SER A 130 6.44 -9.62 15.01
N ARG A 131 7.77 -9.48 15.14
CA ARG A 131 8.56 -10.01 16.26
C ARG A 131 8.62 -9.10 17.48
N GLY A 132 8.51 -7.78 17.29
CA GLY A 132 8.64 -6.79 18.37
C GLY A 132 7.40 -6.67 19.25
N ALA A 133 6.25 -7.18 18.80
CA ALA A 133 5.04 -7.24 19.59
C ALA A 133 5.15 -8.27 20.74
N ARG A 134 4.41 -8.04 21.84
CA ARG A 134 4.37 -8.95 23.01
C ARG A 134 4.02 -10.40 22.65
N ARG A 135 3.31 -10.59 21.54
CA ARG A 135 3.06 -11.87 20.88
C ARG A 135 3.40 -11.69 19.41
N ARG A 136 3.93 -12.75 18.77
CA ARG A 136 4.24 -12.73 17.34
C ARG A 136 2.97 -12.46 16.54
N LEU A 137 2.94 -11.35 15.79
CA LEU A 137 1.81 -11.04 14.92
C LEU A 137 1.88 -11.91 13.66
N PRO A 138 0.78 -12.56 13.25
CA PRO A 138 0.74 -13.25 11.96
C PRO A 138 0.89 -12.23 10.83
N MET A 139 1.55 -12.63 9.74
CA MET A 139 1.70 -11.82 8.53
C MET A 139 1.25 -12.64 7.34
N ILE A 140 0.65 -11.99 6.36
CA ILE A 140 0.25 -12.58 5.09
C ILE A 140 0.64 -11.58 3.99
N THR A 141 1.20 -12.08 2.89
CA THR A 141 1.41 -11.29 1.67
C THR A 141 0.27 -11.55 0.71
N VAL A 142 -0.36 -10.50 0.19
CA VAL A 142 -1.42 -10.60 -0.82
C VAL A 142 -0.88 -10.08 -2.14
N LEU A 143 -0.84 -10.93 -3.16
CA LEU A 143 -0.48 -10.56 -4.52
C LEU A 143 -1.75 -10.33 -5.33
N VAL A 144 -1.89 -9.12 -5.88
CA VAL A 144 -3.01 -8.73 -6.75
C VAL A 144 -2.43 -8.26 -8.08
N GLY A 145 -2.32 -9.19 -9.03
CA GLY A 145 -1.52 -8.96 -10.24
C GLY A 145 -0.05 -8.64 -9.92
N GLY A 146 0.77 -8.39 -10.94
CA GLY A 146 2.15 -7.96 -10.70
C GLY A 146 3.10 -8.20 -11.87
N THR A 147 4.32 -7.69 -11.70
CA THR A 147 5.44 -7.92 -12.62
C THR A 147 6.33 -9.06 -12.13
N LEU A 148 7.35 -9.43 -12.90
CA LEU A 148 8.36 -10.41 -12.47
C LEU A 148 8.99 -10.07 -11.10
N HIS A 149 9.15 -8.79 -10.79
CA HIS A 149 9.69 -8.33 -9.51
C HIS A 149 8.79 -8.70 -8.31
N ALA A 150 7.47 -8.75 -8.52
CA ALA A 150 6.54 -9.20 -7.49
C ALA A 150 6.72 -10.70 -7.17
N ILE A 151 7.08 -11.51 -8.19
CA ILE A 151 7.37 -12.94 -8.01
C ILE A 151 8.63 -13.14 -7.16
N GLU A 152 9.70 -12.38 -7.42
CA GLU A 152 10.94 -12.42 -6.61
C GLU A 152 10.68 -12.07 -5.15
N SER A 153 9.83 -11.06 -4.91
CA SER A 153 9.40 -10.65 -3.58
C SER A 153 8.61 -11.75 -2.86
N ILE A 154 7.70 -12.42 -3.57
CA ILE A 154 6.94 -13.58 -3.05
C ILE A 154 7.84 -14.75 -2.71
N CYS A 155 8.77 -15.11 -3.60
CA CYS A 155 9.73 -16.18 -3.32
C CYS A 155 10.51 -15.90 -2.03
N THR A 156 10.91 -14.64 -1.84
CA THR A 156 11.59 -14.18 -0.63
C THR A 156 10.69 -14.31 0.62
N ASP A 157 9.41 -13.98 0.52
CA ASP A 157 8.46 -14.10 1.62
C ASP A 157 8.15 -15.56 1.97
N LEU A 158 7.98 -16.43 0.96
CA LEU A 158 7.79 -17.88 1.15
C LEU A 158 9.00 -18.52 1.85
N GLN A 159 10.23 -18.16 1.45
CA GLN A 159 11.45 -18.61 2.14
C GLN A 159 11.49 -18.18 3.62
N LYS A 160 10.83 -17.06 3.96
CA LYS A 160 10.69 -16.55 5.34
C LYS A 160 9.48 -17.15 6.07
N GLN A 161 8.79 -18.13 5.49
CA GLN A 161 7.57 -18.75 6.03
C GLN A 161 6.43 -17.74 6.23
N ILE A 162 6.31 -16.77 5.34
CA ILE A 162 5.17 -15.86 5.28
C ILE A 162 4.18 -16.44 4.27
N PRO A 163 2.93 -16.78 4.69
CA PRO A 163 1.89 -17.22 3.77
C PRO A 163 1.60 -16.18 2.69
N VAL A 164 1.37 -16.65 1.47
CA VAL A 164 1.06 -15.80 0.32
C VAL A 164 -0.31 -16.17 -0.22
N VAL A 165 -1.18 -15.17 -0.40
CA VAL A 165 -2.47 -15.30 -1.07
C VAL A 165 -2.33 -14.64 -2.45
N ILE A 166 -2.54 -15.43 -3.50
CA ILE A 166 -2.55 -14.93 -4.87
C ILE A 166 -4.00 -14.70 -5.28
N VAL A 167 -4.30 -13.48 -5.69
CA VAL A 167 -5.59 -13.10 -6.23
C VAL A 167 -5.44 -13.03 -7.74
N ASP A 168 -6.02 -14.01 -8.42
CA ASP A 168 -6.07 -14.03 -9.87
C ASP A 168 -7.15 -13.07 -10.37
N VAL A 169 -6.72 -12.09 -11.16
CA VAL A 169 -7.58 -11.12 -11.84
C VAL A 169 -7.63 -11.35 -13.36
N SER A 170 -7.03 -12.45 -13.84
CA SER A 170 -6.74 -12.74 -15.26
C SER A 170 -7.84 -13.53 -15.99
N HIS A 171 -8.87 -13.97 -15.28
CA HIS A 171 -10.05 -14.62 -15.85
C HIS A 171 -11.27 -13.68 -15.82
N ILE A 172 -11.14 -12.52 -16.46
CA ILE A 172 -12.24 -11.64 -16.91
C ILE A 172 -11.86 -11.00 -18.24
#